data_AF-W1I8V0-F1
#
_entry.id   AF-W1I8V0-F1
#
_cell.length_a   1.000
_cell.length_b   1.000
_cell.length_c   1.000
_cell.angle_alpha   90.00
_cell.angle_beta   90.00
_cell.angle_gamma   90.00
#
_symmetry.space_group_name_H-M   'P 1'
#
loop_
_entity.id
_entity.type
_entity.pdbx_description
1 polymer ?
#
loop_
_entity_poly.entity_id
_entity_poly.type
_entity_poly.pdbx_seq_one_letter_code
_entity_poly.pdbx_strand_id
1 'polypeptide(L)'
;MSIAGELKINISFTDIQTSKQANGKQISSQIESTRPLQAARLFKGKSISQTLTTLPLLFNICSKAQTVTALRAIESATQSPTDEQTESYREALITLENLREQTLRVLMDWPSCIKEEAENQLLALVTLGINQLMQSLNPSTVLSYNSKALRFSNQPQWKVSAIHYHKQFLLQMHKHGWIIFF
;
A
#
# COMPACT_ATOMS: atom_id res chain seq x y z
N MET A 1 15.52 9.69 -6.77
CA MET A 1 15.41 8.84 -7.96
C MET A 1 14.13 8.05 -7.86
N SER A 2 13.16 8.31 -8.74
CA SER A 2 11.92 7.54 -8.77
C SER A 2 12.21 6.14 -9.32
N ILE A 3 11.83 5.10 -8.59
CA ILE A 3 11.84 3.71 -9.08
C ILE A 3 10.61 3.38 -9.94
N ALA A 4 9.84 4.40 -10.33
CA ALA A 4 8.71 4.24 -11.23
C ALA A 4 9.22 3.73 -12.58
N GLY A 5 9.10 2.42 -12.77
CA GLY A 5 9.29 1.77 -14.05
C GLY A 5 7.96 1.62 -14.76
N GLU A 6 8.04 1.57 -16.07
CA GLU A 6 6.91 1.35 -16.96
C GLU A 6 6.51 -0.13 -16.94
N LEU A 7 5.20 -0.36 -17.01
CA LEU A 7 4.62 -1.66 -17.29
C LEU A 7 4.12 -1.64 -18.72
N LYS A 8 4.72 -2.45 -19.59
CA LYS A 8 4.24 -2.68 -20.95
C LYS A 8 3.43 -3.96 -20.96
N ILE A 9 2.16 -3.85 -21.34
CA ILE A 9 1.25 -4.97 -21.46
C ILE A 9 0.93 -5.13 -22.94
N ASN A 10 1.42 -6.22 -23.53
CA ASN A 10 1.10 -6.59 -24.91
C ASN A 10 -0.02 -7.63 -24.87
N ILE A 11 -1.12 -7.35 -25.55
CA ILE A 11 -2.25 -8.27 -25.68
C ILE A 11 -2.35 -8.66 -27.15
N SER A 12 -2.22 -9.94 -27.45
CA SER A 12 -2.35 -10.49 -28.79
C SER A 12 -3.53 -11.43 -28.88
N PHE A 13 -4.19 -11.38 -30.02
CA PHE A 13 -5.33 -12.23 -30.34
C PHE A 13 -4.94 -13.16 -31.48
N THR A 14 -5.06 -14.46 -31.26
CA THR A 14 -4.78 -15.48 -32.28
C THR A 14 -6.03 -16.31 -32.50
N ASP A 15 -6.49 -16.39 -33.74
CA ASP A 15 -7.58 -17.29 -34.09
C ASP A 15 -7.07 -18.74 -34.03
N ILE A 16 -7.69 -19.57 -33.18
CA ILE A 16 -7.39 -20.99 -33.14
C ILE A 16 -8.34 -21.69 -34.09
N GLN A 17 -7.80 -22.27 -35.15
CA GLN A 17 -8.51 -23.29 -35.91
C GLN A 17 -8.34 -24.64 -35.19
N THR A 18 -9.37 -25.08 -34.48
CA THR A 18 -9.44 -26.46 -33.98
C THR A 18 -10.22 -27.33 -34.98
N SER A 19 -9.76 -28.57 -35.18
CA SER A 19 -10.27 -29.52 -36.18
C SER A 19 -11.73 -29.99 -35.97
N LYS A 20 -12.41 -29.50 -34.94
CA LYS A 20 -13.85 -29.68 -34.71
C LYS A 20 -14.48 -28.33 -34.37
N GLN A 21 -14.87 -27.60 -35.41
CA GLN A 21 -15.94 -26.60 -35.45
C GLN A 21 -16.23 -25.87 -34.12
N ALA A 22 -15.29 -25.05 -33.68
CA ALA A 22 -15.54 -23.87 -32.85
C ALA A 22 -14.41 -22.86 -33.12
N ASN A 23 -14.75 -21.70 -33.69
CA ASN A 23 -13.82 -20.59 -33.87
C ASN A 23 -13.49 -20.00 -32.50
N GLY A 24 -12.46 -20.54 -31.84
CA GLY A 24 -11.98 -20.04 -30.56
C GLY A 24 -10.96 -18.93 -30.77
N LYS A 25 -11.18 -17.76 -30.19
CA LYS A 25 -10.19 -16.67 -30.18
C LYS A 25 -9.27 -16.87 -28.97
N GLN A 26 -7.99 -17.17 -29.19
CA GLN A 26 -7.00 -17.18 -28.12
C GLN A 26 -6.62 -15.75 -27.78
N ILE A 27 -6.63 -15.43 -26.50
CA ILE A 27 -6.07 -14.19 -25.97
C ILE A 27 -4.78 -14.57 -25.26
N SER A 28 -3.64 -14.01 -25.70
CA SER A 28 -2.39 -14.08 -24.97
C SER A 28 -2.00 -12.69 -24.47
N SER A 29 -1.40 -12.64 -23.29
CA SER A 29 -0.85 -11.41 -22.73
C SER A 29 0.61 -11.62 -22.33
N GLN A 30 1.43 -10.59 -22.55
CA GLN A 30 2.81 -10.51 -22.11
C GLN A 30 2.99 -9.22 -21.31
N ILE A 31 3.62 -9.34 -20.14
CA ILE A 31 3.88 -8.21 -19.25
C ILE A 31 5.39 -8.03 -19.16
N GLU A 32 5.87 -6.85 -19.53
CA GLU A 32 7.26 -6.44 -19.38
C GLU A 32 7.34 -5.26 -18.41
N SER A 33 8.23 -5.34 -17.43
CA SER A 33 8.43 -4.30 -16.42
C SER A 33 9.84 -3.76 -16.50
N THR A 34 9.97 -2.44 -16.67
CA THR A 34 11.29 -1.77 -16.63
C THR A 34 11.69 -1.36 -15.21
N ARG A 35 10.88 -1.72 -14.19
CA ARG A 35 11.20 -1.41 -12.79
C ARG A 35 12.52 -2.06 -12.40
N PRO A 36 13.46 -1.32 -11.80
CA PRO A 36 14.74 -1.86 -11.39
C PRO A 36 14.55 -2.84 -10.21
N LEU A 37 14.34 -4.12 -10.52
CA LEU A 37 14.21 -5.23 -9.55
C LEU A 37 15.46 -5.38 -8.66
N GLN A 38 16.55 -4.73 -9.03
CA GLN A 38 17.83 -4.74 -8.32
C GLN A 38 17.91 -3.68 -7.21
N ALA A 39 16.89 -2.83 -7.05
CA ALA A 39 16.84 -1.78 -6.03
C ALA A 39 17.06 -2.33 -4.61
N ALA A 40 16.59 -3.57 -4.32
CA ALA A 40 16.82 -4.23 -3.04
C ALA A 40 18.31 -4.56 -2.76
N ARG A 41 19.16 -4.67 -3.80
CA ARG A 41 20.61 -4.90 -3.63
C ARG A 41 21.30 -3.73 -2.94
N LEU A 42 20.71 -2.53 -2.99
CA LEU A 42 21.23 -1.34 -2.30
C LEU A 42 21.31 -1.51 -0.79
N PHE A 43 20.56 -2.46 -0.20
CA PHE A 43 20.60 -2.73 1.24
C PHE A 43 21.71 -3.72 1.65
N LYS A 44 22.38 -4.38 0.69
CA LYS A 44 23.46 -5.31 1.00
C LYS A 44 24.63 -4.56 1.65
N GLY A 45 25.06 -5.02 2.83
CA GLY A 45 26.15 -4.41 3.58
C GLY A 45 25.77 -3.14 4.35
N LYS A 46 24.50 -2.70 4.32
CA LYS A 46 24.00 -1.60 5.15
C LYS A 46 23.67 -2.10 6.56
N SER A 47 23.83 -1.22 7.56
CA SER A 47 23.33 -1.48 8.91
C SER A 47 21.80 -1.43 8.95
N ILE A 48 21.20 -1.95 10.03
CA ILE A 48 19.75 -1.86 10.30
C ILE A 48 19.27 -0.41 10.22
N SER A 49 19.95 0.50 10.91
CA SER A 49 19.60 1.93 10.92
C SER A 49 19.66 2.53 9.52
N GLN A 50 20.74 2.28 8.77
CA GLN A 50 20.87 2.79 7.40
C GLN A 50 19.78 2.23 6.46
N THR A 51 19.40 0.97 6.64
CA THR A 51 18.34 0.32 5.87
C THR A 51 17.00 0.98 6.15
N LEU A 52 16.63 1.13 7.43
CA LEU A 52 15.34 1.73 7.83
C LEU A 52 15.22 3.21 7.43
N THR A 53 16.33 3.96 7.37
CA THR A 53 16.32 5.33 6.84
C THR A 53 16.23 5.37 5.31
N THR A 54 16.87 4.44 4.60
CA THR A 54 16.93 4.49 3.12
C THR A 54 15.68 3.89 2.46
N LEU A 55 15.10 2.83 3.03
CA LEU A 55 13.98 2.08 2.48
C LEU A 55 12.77 2.96 2.08
N PRO A 56 12.23 3.83 2.96
CA PRO A 56 11.06 4.66 2.62
C PRO A 56 11.34 5.71 1.53
N LEU A 57 12.61 6.11 1.36
CA LEU A 57 13.01 7.04 0.30
C LEU A 57 13.06 6.37 -1.07
N LEU A 58 13.39 5.09 -1.10
CA LEU A 58 13.49 4.31 -2.33
C LEU A 58 12.11 3.88 -2.82
N PHE A 59 11.22 3.54 -1.91
CA PHE A 59 9.88 3.06 -2.20
C PHE A 59 8.83 3.97 -1.54
N ASN A 60 8.57 5.11 -2.18
CA ASN A 60 7.80 6.21 -1.58
C ASN A 60 6.29 5.99 -1.49
N ILE A 61 5.70 5.15 -2.35
CA ILE A 61 4.24 4.92 -2.41
C ILE A 61 3.74 4.27 -1.11
N CYS A 62 4.33 3.12 -0.74
CA CYS A 62 3.96 2.35 0.45
C CYS A 62 5.05 2.45 1.54
N SER A 63 5.57 3.67 1.75
CA SER A 63 6.79 3.88 2.53
C SER A 63 6.65 3.38 3.97
N LYS A 64 5.46 3.47 4.59
CA LYS A 64 5.22 3.04 5.96
C LYS A 64 5.05 1.52 6.02
N ALA A 65 4.24 0.95 5.14
CA ALA A 65 4.02 -0.50 5.10
C ALA A 65 5.32 -1.27 4.85
N GLN A 66 6.20 -0.76 4.00
CA GLN A 66 7.51 -1.37 3.77
C GLN A 66 8.43 -1.21 4.97
N THR A 67 8.41 -0.06 5.65
CA THR A 67 9.19 0.14 6.88
C THR A 67 8.75 -0.82 7.98
N VAL A 68 7.44 -1.02 8.16
CA VAL A 68 6.88 -2.03 9.09
C VAL A 68 7.34 -3.44 8.69
N THR A 69 7.28 -3.77 7.41
CA THR A 69 7.72 -5.08 6.90
C THR A 69 9.21 -5.31 7.18
N ALA A 70 10.04 -4.28 6.97
CA ALA A 70 11.47 -4.35 7.28
C ALA A 70 11.73 -4.52 8.78
N LEU A 71 10.99 -3.80 9.63
CA LEU A 71 11.06 -3.97 11.09
C LEU A 71 10.72 -5.40 11.51
N ARG A 72 9.61 -5.96 11.01
CA ARG A 72 9.21 -7.35 11.28
C ARG A 72 10.27 -8.35 10.83
N ALA A 73 10.86 -8.15 9.65
CA ALA A 73 11.93 -9.02 9.15
C ALA A 73 13.19 -8.96 10.02
N ILE A 74 13.56 -7.76 10.49
CA ILE A 74 14.70 -7.55 11.37
C ILE A 74 14.43 -8.18 12.74
N GLU A 75 13.28 -7.91 13.34
CA GLU A 75 12.84 -8.48 14.63
C GLU A 75 12.79 -10.01 14.61
N SER A 76 12.33 -10.59 13.49
CA SER A 76 12.36 -12.04 13.27
C SER A 76 13.79 -12.58 13.16
N ALA A 77 14.66 -11.91 12.40
CA ALA A 77 16.05 -12.32 12.24
C ALA A 77 16.89 -12.17 13.53
N THR A 78 16.56 -11.20 14.38
CA THR A 78 17.23 -10.96 15.67
C THR A 78 16.55 -11.65 16.84
N GLN A 79 15.45 -12.36 16.62
CA GLN A 79 14.64 -13.03 17.64
C GLN A 79 14.20 -12.09 18.77
N SER A 80 13.92 -10.84 18.41
CA SER A 80 13.52 -9.77 19.34
C SER A 80 12.22 -9.13 18.86
N PRO A 81 11.07 -9.80 19.03
CA PRO A 81 9.78 -9.27 18.60
C PRO A 81 9.41 -8.00 19.38
N THR A 82 8.68 -7.09 18.73
CA THR A 82 8.09 -5.93 19.39
C THR A 82 6.90 -6.33 20.29
N ASP A 83 6.49 -5.43 21.18
CA ASP A 83 5.27 -5.60 21.97
C ASP A 83 3.98 -5.45 21.14
N GLU A 84 2.88 -6.07 21.60
CA GLU A 84 1.58 -6.08 20.90
C GLU A 84 1.00 -4.68 20.68
N GLN A 85 1.26 -3.73 21.58
CA GLN A 85 0.74 -2.38 21.45
C GLN A 85 1.41 -1.67 20.27
N THR A 86 2.74 -1.70 20.22
CA THR A 86 3.52 -1.18 19.08
C THR A 86 3.07 -1.83 17.77
N GLU A 87 2.84 -3.14 17.78
CA GLU A 87 2.38 -3.87 16.61
C GLU A 87 0.98 -3.44 16.14
N SER A 88 0.06 -3.20 17.08
CA SER A 88 -1.25 -2.64 16.78
C SER A 88 -1.13 -1.28 16.07
N TYR A 89 -0.30 -0.37 16.59
CA TYR A 89 -0.07 0.93 15.94
C TYR A 89 0.54 0.80 14.54
N ARG A 90 1.43 -0.18 14.31
CA ARG A 90 1.99 -0.46 12.98
C ARG A 90 0.88 -0.88 12.00
N GLU A 91 -0.04 -1.74 12.43
CA GLU A 91 -1.20 -2.14 11.64
C GLU A 91 -2.15 -0.97 11.34
N ALA A 92 -2.37 -0.08 12.31
CA ALA A 92 -3.14 1.14 12.09
C ALA A 92 -2.49 2.06 11.05
N LEU A 93 -1.16 2.21 11.09
CA LEU A 93 -0.40 2.98 10.10
C LEU A 93 -0.50 2.37 8.69
N ILE A 94 -0.38 1.06 8.57
CA ILE A 94 -0.58 0.34 7.29
C ILE A 94 -1.99 0.59 6.76
N THR A 95 -2.99 0.47 7.63
CA THR A 95 -4.39 0.67 7.26
C THR A 95 -4.65 2.09 6.77
N LEU A 96 -4.09 3.11 7.44
CA LEU A 96 -4.20 4.50 7.01
C LEU A 96 -3.47 4.77 5.70
N GLU A 97 -2.30 4.15 5.48
CA GLU A 97 -1.59 4.26 4.20
C GLU A 97 -2.43 3.66 3.07
N ASN A 98 -3.01 2.47 3.27
CA ASN A 98 -3.92 1.86 2.30
C ASN A 98 -5.16 2.73 2.03
N LEU A 99 -5.77 3.28 3.07
CA LEU A 99 -6.91 4.19 2.92
C LEU A 99 -6.52 5.42 2.10
N ARG A 100 -5.36 6.03 2.38
CA ARG A 100 -4.84 7.16 1.61
C ARG A 100 -4.72 6.81 0.14
N GLU A 101 -4.02 5.72 -0.20
CA GLU A 101 -3.81 5.32 -1.59
C GLU A 101 -5.14 5.08 -2.31
N GLN A 102 -6.06 4.36 -1.67
CA GLN A 102 -7.39 4.07 -2.24
C GLN A 102 -8.21 5.34 -2.44
N THR A 103 -8.27 6.22 -1.45
CA THR A 103 -9.05 7.45 -1.56
C THR A 103 -8.48 8.38 -2.63
N LEU A 104 -7.15 8.53 -2.70
CA LEU A 104 -6.52 9.34 -3.75
C LEU A 104 -6.80 8.76 -5.14
N ARG A 105 -6.68 7.44 -5.31
CA ARG A 105 -7.00 6.75 -6.57
C ARG A 105 -8.43 7.03 -7.01
N VAL A 106 -9.40 6.90 -6.09
CA VAL A 106 -10.81 7.17 -6.36
C VAL A 106 -11.03 8.63 -6.75
N LEU A 107 -10.47 9.58 -5.99
CA LEU A 107 -10.66 11.02 -6.26
C LEU A 107 -10.01 11.48 -7.56
N MET A 108 -8.92 10.84 -8.00
CA MET A 108 -8.22 11.18 -9.23
C MET A 108 -8.79 10.46 -10.46
N ASP A 109 -9.03 9.16 -10.36
CA ASP A 109 -9.36 8.32 -11.52
C ASP A 109 -10.86 8.35 -11.82
N TRP A 110 -11.72 8.40 -10.79
CA TRP A 110 -13.16 8.25 -10.98
C TRP A 110 -13.84 9.41 -11.74
N PRO A 111 -13.46 10.69 -11.53
CA PRO A 111 -14.00 11.80 -12.32
C PRO A 111 -13.83 11.57 -13.83
N SER A 112 -12.68 11.04 -14.24
CA SER A 112 -12.42 10.73 -15.67
C SER A 112 -13.37 9.66 -16.23
N CYS A 113 -13.79 8.68 -15.41
CA CYS A 113 -14.74 7.65 -15.82
C CYS A 113 -16.16 8.21 -16.05
N ILE A 114 -16.52 9.29 -15.36
CA ILE A 114 -17.82 9.97 -15.50
C ILE A 114 -17.75 11.24 -16.35
N LYS A 115 -16.58 11.52 -16.97
CA LYS A 115 -16.30 12.71 -17.79
C LYS A 115 -16.41 14.03 -17.02
N GLU A 116 -16.10 13.99 -15.73
CA GLU A 116 -15.96 15.17 -14.87
C GLU A 116 -14.48 15.44 -14.57
N GLU A 117 -14.17 16.66 -14.14
CA GLU A 117 -12.83 17.01 -13.68
C GLU A 117 -12.68 16.72 -12.18
N ALA A 118 -11.47 16.31 -11.77
CA ALA A 118 -11.18 16.07 -10.36
C ALA A 118 -11.24 17.37 -9.55
N GLU A 119 -11.98 17.35 -8.44
CA GLU A 119 -12.08 18.50 -7.54
C GLU A 119 -10.80 18.64 -6.70
N ASN A 120 -9.90 19.51 -7.14
CA ASN A 120 -8.59 19.72 -6.51
C ASN A 120 -8.69 20.17 -5.03
N GLN A 121 -9.74 20.92 -4.67
CA GLN A 121 -9.95 21.35 -3.27
C GLN A 121 -10.29 20.16 -2.37
N LEU A 122 -11.18 19.28 -2.81
CA LEU A 122 -11.52 18.05 -2.09
C LEU A 122 -10.29 17.14 -1.95
N LEU A 123 -9.50 16.98 -3.02
CA LEU A 123 -8.25 16.21 -2.99
C LEU A 123 -7.28 16.75 -1.93
N ALA A 124 -7.10 18.08 -1.87
CA ALA A 124 -6.25 18.73 -0.89
C ALA A 124 -6.74 18.52 0.55
N LEU A 125 -8.05 18.74 0.80
CA LEU A 125 -8.66 18.57 2.13
C LEU A 125 -8.51 17.14 2.64
N VAL A 126 -8.81 16.16 1.80
CA VAL A 126 -8.69 14.73 2.14
C VAL A 126 -7.23 14.36 2.42
N THR A 127 -6.30 14.82 1.57
CA THR A 127 -4.87 14.58 1.78
C THR A 127 -4.39 15.16 3.11
N LEU A 128 -4.80 16.39 3.44
CA LEU A 128 -4.45 17.03 4.72
C LEU A 128 -5.02 16.25 5.91
N GLY A 129 -6.30 15.88 5.88
CA GLY A 129 -6.96 15.16 6.97
C GLY A 129 -6.33 13.79 7.23
N ILE A 130 -6.04 13.03 6.17
CA ILE A 130 -5.38 11.72 6.30
C ILE A 130 -3.94 11.88 6.82
N ASN A 131 -3.21 12.90 6.37
CA ASN A 131 -1.86 13.19 6.87
C ASN A 131 -1.86 13.56 8.36
N GLN A 132 -2.82 14.38 8.81
CA GLN A 132 -2.99 14.72 10.23
C GLN A 132 -3.30 13.47 11.07
N LEU A 133 -4.20 12.62 10.58
CA LEU A 133 -4.55 11.37 11.27
C LEU A 133 -3.33 10.45 11.38
N MET A 134 -2.55 10.28 10.31
CA MET A 134 -1.30 9.51 10.34
C MET A 134 -0.28 10.11 11.33
N GLN A 135 -0.15 11.43 11.39
CA GLN A 135 0.76 12.09 12.35
C GLN A 135 0.33 11.87 13.80
N SER A 136 -0.97 11.77 14.09
CA SER A 136 -1.46 11.53 15.46
C SER A 136 -1.06 10.16 16.02
N LEU A 137 -0.74 9.18 15.16
CA LEU A 137 -0.20 7.88 15.56
C LEU A 137 1.31 7.92 15.90
N ASN A 138 1.96 9.08 15.81
CA ASN A 138 3.40 9.28 16.03
C ASN A 138 4.29 8.25 15.29
N PRO A 139 4.31 8.30 13.95
CA PRO A 139 4.99 7.29 13.12
C PRO A 139 6.48 7.14 13.44
N SER A 140 7.17 8.22 13.80
CA SER A 140 8.59 8.20 14.16
C SER A 140 8.90 7.28 15.33
N THR A 141 7.97 7.14 16.28
CA THR A 141 8.17 6.30 17.45
C THR A 141 7.79 4.85 17.15
N VAL A 142 6.67 4.64 16.44
CA VAL A 142 6.16 3.31 16.05
C VAL A 142 7.06 2.60 15.03
N LEU A 143 7.74 3.36 14.17
CA LEU A 143 8.62 2.87 13.11
C LEU A 143 10.10 2.84 13.49
N SER A 144 10.42 2.89 14.78
CA SER A 144 11.80 2.80 15.25
C SER A 144 12.16 1.38 15.71
N TYR A 145 13.39 0.96 15.42
CA TYR A 145 13.93 -0.32 15.90
C TYR A 145 14.49 -0.14 17.31
N ASN A 146 14.19 -1.07 18.22
CA ASN A 146 14.58 -0.99 19.64
C ASN A 146 14.09 0.25 20.40
N SER A 147 13.00 0.91 19.97
CA SER A 147 12.34 1.88 20.84
C SER A 147 11.94 1.21 22.15
N LYS A 148 12.34 1.82 23.29
CA LYS A 148 11.76 1.46 24.58
C LYS A 148 10.24 1.55 24.46
N ALA A 149 9.55 0.52 24.96
CA ALA A 149 8.10 0.34 24.92
C ALA A 149 7.34 1.68 24.92
N LEU A 150 6.51 1.87 23.89
CA LEU A 150 5.65 3.03 23.72
C LEU A 150 4.72 3.18 24.92
N ARG A 151 5.12 3.95 25.93
CA ARG A 151 4.23 4.40 27.01
C ARG A 151 3.41 5.59 26.52
N PHE A 152 2.45 5.36 25.63
CA PHE A 152 1.43 6.36 25.37
C PHE A 152 0.59 6.53 26.65
N SER A 153 0.69 7.70 27.29
CA SER A 153 0.01 7.99 28.57
C SER A 153 -1.51 8.02 28.45
N ASN A 154 -2.04 8.13 27.23
CA ASN A 154 -3.45 8.05 26.92
C ASN A 154 -3.65 6.89 25.95
N GLN A 155 -4.26 5.81 26.44
CA GLN A 155 -4.70 4.68 25.64
C GLN A 155 -5.81 5.15 24.69
N PRO A 156 -5.60 5.19 23.36
CA PRO A 156 -6.71 5.34 22.46
C PRO A 156 -7.36 3.96 22.36
N GLN A 157 -8.55 3.83 22.95
CA GLN A 157 -9.35 2.60 23.04
C GLN A 157 -9.95 2.21 21.67
N TRP A 158 -9.17 2.23 20.59
CA TRP A 158 -9.59 1.58 19.35
C TRP A 158 -9.22 0.10 19.48
N LYS A 159 -10.16 -0.71 19.97
CA LYS A 159 -10.17 -2.13 19.59
C LYS A 159 -10.12 -2.16 18.06
N VAL A 160 -9.27 -3.00 17.49
CA VAL A 160 -9.05 -3.18 16.05
C VAL A 160 -10.36 -3.60 15.37
N SER A 161 -11.23 -2.62 15.13
CA SER A 161 -12.44 -2.72 14.32
C SER A 161 -12.17 -2.19 12.91
N ALA A 162 -10.95 -1.73 12.61
CA ALA A 162 -10.59 -1.19 11.30
C ALA A 162 -10.75 -2.22 10.16
N ILE A 163 -10.47 -3.51 10.43
CA ILE A 163 -10.75 -4.61 9.49
C ILE A 163 -12.27 -4.80 9.28
N HIS A 164 -13.07 -4.50 10.31
CA HIS A 164 -14.53 -4.57 10.22
C HIS A 164 -15.10 -3.42 9.37
N TYR A 165 -14.60 -2.20 9.54
CA TYR A 165 -15.05 -1.04 8.76
C TYR A 165 -14.62 -1.10 7.29
N HIS A 166 -13.41 -1.56 6.99
CA HIS A 166 -12.98 -1.77 5.61
C HIS A 166 -13.84 -2.82 4.89
N LYS A 167 -14.16 -3.94 5.57
CA LYS A 167 -15.10 -4.93 5.05
C LYS A 167 -16.51 -4.36 4.87
N GLN A 168 -17.02 -3.57 5.81
CA GLN A 168 -18.35 -2.95 5.67
C GLN A 168 -18.44 -1.94 4.53
N PHE A 169 -17.40 -1.13 4.31
CA PHE A 169 -17.32 -0.20 3.19
C PHE A 169 -17.28 -0.92 1.84
N LEU A 170 -16.47 -1.97 1.70
CA LEU A 170 -16.44 -2.83 0.51
C LEU A 170 -17.76 -3.58 0.28
N LEU A 171 -18.44 -4.00 1.36
CA LEU A 171 -19.75 -4.66 1.29
C LEU A 171 -20.88 -3.70 0.86
N GLN A 172 -20.82 -2.43 1.25
CA GLN A 172 -21.76 -1.40 0.77
C GLN A 172 -21.53 -1.10 -0.72
N MET A 173 -20.28 -0.99 -1.17
CA MET A 173 -19.93 -0.80 -2.58
C MET A 173 -20.41 -1.98 -3.45
N HIS A 174 -20.24 -3.22 -2.98
CA HIS A 174 -20.69 -4.43 -3.68
C HIS A 174 -22.22 -4.54 -3.74
N LYS A 175 -22.95 -4.09 -2.70
CA LYS A 175 -24.43 -4.03 -2.71
C LYS A 175 -25.00 -3.08 -3.76
N HIS A 176 -24.22 -2.08 -4.18
CA HIS A 176 -24.59 -1.14 -5.25
C HIS A 176 -24.05 -1.54 -6.63
N GLY A 177 -23.48 -2.74 -6.78
CA GLY A 177 -23.04 -3.28 -8.07
C GLY A 177 -21.65 -2.83 -8.53
N TRP A 178 -20.85 -2.24 -7.64
CA TRP A 178 -19.52 -1.72 -7.99
C TRP A 178 -18.44 -2.75 -7.66
N ILE A 179 -17.70 -3.20 -8.68
CA ILE A 179 -16.56 -4.11 -8.55
C ILE A 179 -15.27 -3.27 -8.46
N ILE A 180 -14.60 -3.32 -7.30
CA ILE A 180 -13.29 -2.71 -7.11
C ILE A 180 -12.23 -3.78 -7.42
N PHE A 181 -11.44 -3.59 -8.48
CA PHE A 181 -10.25 -4.39 -8.75
C PHE A 181 -9.07 -3.79 -7.98
N PHE A 182 -8.40 -4.63 -7.17
CA PHE A 182 -7.15 -4.33 -6.48
C PHE A 182 -5.94 -4.44 -7.42
#